data_AF-A0A5C5SVH7-F1
#
_entry.id   AF-A0A5C5SVH7-F1
#
_cell.length_a   1.000
_cell.length_b   1.000
_cell.length_c   1.000
_cell.angle_alpha   90.00
_cell.angle_beta   90.00
_cell.angle_gamma   90.00
#
_symmetry.space_group_name_H-M   'P 1'
#
loop_
_entity.id
_entity.type
_entity.pdbx_description
1 polymer ?
#
loop_
_entity_poly.entity_id
_entity_poly.type
_entity_poly.pdbx_seq_one_letter_code
_entity_poly.pdbx_strand_id
1 'polypeptide(L)'
;MQMQKGICVELKDNRSVFILPNGRFVKGRPAADIGIGEEGYFYPMAKKKSALKIAWAPVLAAAAIFAIIFALLSPPQEAYAYIQVQINPGVELGIGEDGKIISLRGLNKDGEELADSLKGWKNQPLDYVLDKVISVSLTNSTKEITITTVNGTETDLPLERRLKLCH
;
A
#
# COMPACT_ATOMS: atom_id res chain seq x y z
N MET A 1 -28.47 36.42 -25.09
CA MET A 1 -29.14 35.38 -24.28
C MET A 1 -30.56 35.25 -24.78
N GLN A 2 -31.02 34.06 -25.19
CA GLN A 2 -32.40 33.90 -25.68
C GLN A 2 -33.40 33.86 -24.52
N MET A 3 -34.54 34.53 -24.68
CA MET A 3 -35.63 34.52 -23.71
C MET A 3 -36.49 33.27 -23.89
N GLN A 4 -37.01 32.76 -22.78
CA GLN A 4 -37.94 31.62 -22.75
C GLN A 4 -39.21 32.03 -22.00
N LYS A 5 -40.34 31.39 -22.33
CA LYS A 5 -41.63 31.60 -21.65
C LYS A 5 -41.91 30.46 -20.68
N GLY A 6 -42.44 30.78 -19.51
CA GLY A 6 -42.83 29.79 -18.51
C GLY A 6 -43.59 30.40 -17.35
N ILE A 7 -44.14 29.54 -16.50
CA ILE A 7 -44.88 29.93 -15.29
C ILE A 7 -43.89 30.09 -14.14
N CYS A 8 -43.89 31.24 -13.47
CA CYS A 8 -43.04 31.47 -12.30
C CYS A 8 -43.56 30.66 -11.11
N VAL A 9 -42.71 29.82 -10.52
CA VAL A 9 -43.07 28.99 -9.34
C VAL A 9 -42.42 29.55 -8.08
N GLU A 10 -41.27 30.18 -8.23
CA GLU A 10 -40.50 30.74 -7.11
C GLU A 10 -39.86 32.04 -7.57
N LEU A 11 -40.17 33.13 -6.86
CA LEU A 11 -39.61 34.45 -7.10
C LEU A 11 -38.50 34.74 -6.09
N LYS A 12 -37.29 35.00 -6.59
CA LYS A 12 -36.16 35.53 -5.83
C LYS A 12 -35.46 36.59 -6.68
N ASP A 13 -35.00 37.67 -6.04
CA ASP A 13 -34.55 38.94 -6.66
C ASP A 13 -33.72 38.81 -7.94
N ASN A 14 -32.87 37.77 -8.05
CA ASN A 14 -32.04 37.56 -9.24
C ASN A 14 -31.99 36.09 -9.71
N ARG A 15 -32.80 35.19 -9.13
CA ARG A 15 -32.77 33.74 -9.40
C ARG A 15 -34.13 33.09 -9.16
N SER A 16 -35.04 33.25 -10.11
CA SER A 16 -36.38 32.68 -10.04
C SER A 16 -36.44 31.32 -10.75
N VAL A 17 -37.44 30.52 -10.41
CA VAL A 17 -37.68 29.20 -11.02
C VAL A 17 -38.94 29.26 -11.86
N PHE A 18 -38.86 28.77 -13.10
CA PHE A 18 -39.95 28.74 -14.06
C PHE A 18 -40.25 27.31 -14.50
N ILE A 19 -41.53 26.96 -14.65
CA ILE A 19 -41.97 25.73 -15.33
C ILE A 19 -42.23 26.07 -16.80
N LEU A 20 -41.58 25.35 -17.71
CA LEU A 20 -41.90 25.40 -19.13
C LEU A 20 -43.12 24.52 -19.46
N PRO A 21 -43.78 24.72 -20.62
CA PRO A 21 -44.93 23.92 -21.05
C PRO A 21 -44.68 22.40 -21.10
N ASN A 22 -43.42 21.97 -21.21
CA ASN A 22 -43.03 20.56 -21.17
C ASN A 22 -42.78 20.02 -19.75
N GLY A 23 -43.20 20.75 -18.71
CA GLY A 23 -43.06 20.36 -17.31
C GLY A 23 -41.64 20.49 -16.74
N ARG A 24 -40.67 21.00 -17.51
CA ARG A 24 -39.30 21.19 -16.99
C ARG A 24 -39.18 22.46 -16.18
N PHE A 25 -38.49 22.35 -15.05
CA PHE A 25 -38.11 23.49 -14.21
C PHE A 25 -36.78 24.08 -14.70
N VAL A 26 -36.76 25.40 -14.94
CA VAL A 26 -35.57 26.13 -15.37
C VAL A 26 -35.37 27.35 -14.48
N LYS A 27 -34.13 27.52 -14.00
CA LYS A 27 -33.72 28.71 -13.25
C LYS A 27 -33.40 29.84 -14.20
N GLY A 28 -33.89 31.04 -13.91
CA GLY A 28 -33.71 32.19 -14.77
C GLY A 28 -33.92 33.51 -14.06
N ARG A 29 -33.57 34.58 -14.75
CA ARG A 29 -33.91 35.94 -14.33
C ARG A 29 -35.19 36.38 -15.02
N PRO A 30 -36.22 36.85 -14.30
CA PRO A 30 -37.40 37.46 -14.91
C PRO A 30 -37.01 38.60 -15.86
N ALA A 31 -37.67 38.71 -17.01
CA ALA A 31 -37.44 39.81 -17.94
C ALA A 31 -38.25 41.07 -17.59
N ALA A 32 -39.27 40.93 -16.74
CA ALA A 32 -40.10 41.98 -16.18
C ALA A 32 -40.56 41.56 -14.77
N ASP A 33 -41.25 42.45 -14.05
CA ASP A 33 -41.91 42.10 -12.80
C ASP A 33 -42.97 41.02 -13.07
N ILE A 34 -42.87 39.91 -12.34
CA ILE A 34 -43.73 38.74 -12.48
C ILE A 34 -44.05 38.17 -11.11
N GLY A 35 -45.32 37.83 -10.88
CA GLY A 35 -45.79 37.17 -9.68
C GLY A 35 -45.62 35.64 -9.73
N ILE A 36 -45.68 35.00 -8.56
CA ILE A 36 -45.75 33.54 -8.47
C ILE A 36 -47.08 33.08 -9.05
N GLY A 37 -47.05 32.06 -9.91
CA GLY A 37 -48.20 31.52 -10.63
C GLY A 37 -48.47 32.21 -11.97
N GLU A 38 -47.78 33.32 -12.27
CA GLU A 38 -47.95 34.04 -13.54
C GLU A 38 -47.04 33.49 -14.63
N GLU A 39 -47.53 33.57 -15.88
CA GLU A 39 -46.75 33.20 -17.05
C GLU A 39 -46.04 34.42 -17.63
N GLY A 40 -44.74 34.30 -17.89
CA GLY A 40 -43.97 35.39 -18.49
C GLY A 40 -42.62 34.97 -19.03
N TYR A 41 -41.87 35.95 -19.53
CA TYR A 41 -40.58 35.72 -20.15
C TYR A 41 -39.43 35.85 -19.16
N PHE A 42 -38.44 34.98 -19.31
CA PHE A 42 -37.25 34.96 -18.48
C PHE A 42 -35.99 34.64 -19.29
N TYR A 43 -34.83 35.02 -18.76
CA TYR A 43 -33.52 34.66 -19.30
C TYR A 43 -33.02 33.39 -18.56
N PRO A 44 -32.95 32.22 -19.24
CA PRO A 44 -32.49 30.99 -18.62
C PRO A 44 -31.02 31.11 -18.21
N MET A 45 -30.73 30.76 -16.95
CA MET A 45 -29.35 30.66 -16.49
C MET A 45 -28.78 29.32 -16.96
N ALA A 46 -27.77 29.37 -17.83
CA ALA A 46 -27.02 28.18 -18.20
C ALA A 46 -26.43 27.53 -16.94
N LYS A 47 -26.66 26.22 -16.76
CA LYS A 47 -25.92 25.44 -15.75
C LYS A 47 -24.45 25.53 -16.13
N LYS A 48 -23.66 26.29 -15.38
CA LYS A 48 -22.20 26.22 -15.45
C LYS A 48 -21.86 24.78 -15.11
N LYS A 49 -21.42 23.98 -16.09
CA LYS A 49 -20.80 22.69 -15.82
C LYS A 49 -19.53 23.04 -15.03
N SER A 50 -19.60 22.91 -13.72
CA SER A 50 -18.41 23.01 -12.88
C SER A 50 -17.59 21.78 -13.23
N ALA A 51 -16.67 21.93 -14.18
CA ALA A 51 -15.63 20.93 -14.34
C ALA A 51 -14.89 20.92 -13.00
N LEU A 52 -15.03 19.83 -12.25
CA LEU A 52 -14.26 19.61 -11.04
C LEU A 52 -12.79 19.57 -11.47
N LYS A 53 -12.13 20.73 -11.42
CA LYS A 53 -10.71 20.84 -11.74
C LYS A 53 -9.99 20.18 -10.57
N ILE A 54 -9.66 18.90 -10.71
CA ILE A 54 -8.78 18.20 -9.79
C ILE A 54 -7.37 18.78 -10.02
N ALA A 55 -7.10 19.91 -9.37
CA ALA A 55 -5.86 20.66 -9.55
C ALA A 55 -4.59 19.87 -9.15
N TRP A 56 -4.77 18.74 -8.48
CA TRP A 56 -3.69 17.93 -7.89
C TRP A 56 -3.36 16.68 -8.73
N ALA A 57 -4.09 16.44 -9.82
CA ALA A 57 -3.82 15.34 -10.74
C ALA A 57 -2.35 15.25 -11.21
N PRO A 58 -1.66 16.34 -11.60
CA PRO A 58 -0.26 16.24 -12.02
C PRO A 58 0.68 15.92 -10.86
N VAL A 59 0.38 16.41 -9.64
CA VAL A 59 1.19 16.11 -8.44
C VAL A 59 1.10 14.62 -8.09
N LEU A 60 -0.12 14.06 -8.16
CA LEU A 60 -0.34 12.65 -7.85
C LEU A 60 0.35 11.74 -8.88
N ALA A 61 0.32 12.11 -10.16
CA ALA A 61 1.03 11.38 -11.21
C ALA A 61 2.56 11.42 -11.01
N ALA A 62 3.12 12.58 -10.67
CA ALA A 62 4.54 12.72 -10.38
C ALA A 62 4.97 11.89 -9.16
N ALA A 63 4.16 11.89 -8.08
CA ALA A 63 4.42 11.08 -6.90
C ALA A 63 4.40 9.57 -7.19
N ALA A 64 3.45 9.11 -8.02
CA ALA A 64 3.37 7.70 -8.43
C ALA A 64 4.61 7.28 -9.25
N ILE A 65 5.02 8.11 -10.21
CA ILE A 65 6.23 7.86 -11.02
C ILE A 65 7.47 7.82 -10.12
N PHE A 66 7.59 8.76 -9.18
CA PHE A 66 8.70 8.79 -8.23
C PHE A 66 8.75 7.53 -7.37
N ALA A 67 7.61 7.06 -6.86
CA ALA A 67 7.54 5.83 -6.08
C ALA A 67 7.99 4.59 -6.87
N ILE A 68 7.63 4.51 -8.16
CA ILE A 68 8.05 3.41 -9.05
C ILE A 68 9.57 3.46 -9.28
N ILE A 69 10.12 4.63 -9.59
CA ILE A 69 11.56 4.81 -9.79
C ILE A 69 12.31 4.46 -8.50
N PHE A 70 11.84 4.93 -7.36
CA PHE A 70 12.45 4.63 -6.06
C PHE A 70 12.46 3.12 -5.77
N ALA A 71 11.36 2.41 -6.06
CA ALA A 71 11.29 0.96 -5.90
C ALA A 71 12.27 0.21 -6.81
N LEU A 72 12.50 0.69 -8.04
CA LEU A 72 13.44 0.09 -8.99
C LEU A 72 14.92 0.36 -8.65
N LEU A 73 15.22 1.52 -8.04
CA LEU A 73 16.59 1.90 -7.68
C LEU A 73 17.01 1.39 -6.30
N SER A 74 16.06 0.94 -5.45
CA SER A 74 16.40 0.42 -4.13
C SER A 74 17.14 -0.91 -4.27
N PRO A 75 18.38 -1.03 -3.76
CA PRO A 75 19.13 -2.28 -3.85
C PRO A 75 18.40 -3.40 -3.09
N PRO A 76 18.44 -4.65 -3.58
CA PRO A 76 17.93 -5.78 -2.82
C PRO A 76 18.70 -5.90 -1.50
N GLN A 77 17.99 -6.22 -0.41
CA GLN A 77 18.66 -6.59 0.84
C GLN A 77 19.30 -7.96 0.63
N GLU A 78 20.60 -7.98 0.38
CA GLU A 78 21.40 -9.20 0.29
C GLU A 78 21.82 -9.67 1.68
N ALA A 79 21.91 -10.99 1.86
CA ALA A 79 22.31 -11.56 3.14
C ALA A 79 23.83 -11.47 3.26
N TYR A 80 24.30 -11.01 4.41
CA TYR A 80 25.71 -10.98 4.78
C TYR A 80 26.25 -12.39 5.01
N ALA A 81 25.46 -13.25 5.66
CA ALA A 81 25.82 -14.64 5.95
C ALA A 81 24.60 -15.56 5.91
N TYR A 82 24.84 -16.84 5.66
CA TYR A 82 23.81 -17.88 5.70
C TYR A 82 24.13 -18.92 6.78
N ILE A 83 23.12 -19.30 7.56
CA ILE A 83 23.21 -20.39 8.53
C ILE A 83 22.20 -21.47 8.14
N GLN A 84 22.68 -22.69 7.98
CA GLN A 84 21.87 -23.86 7.71
C GLN A 84 21.74 -24.70 8.98
N VAL A 85 20.51 -25.01 9.35
CA VAL A 85 20.17 -25.78 10.54
C VAL A 85 19.48 -27.06 10.08
N GLN A 86 20.07 -28.21 10.38
CA GLN A 86 19.58 -29.53 9.96
C GLN A 86 19.28 -30.38 11.20
N ILE A 87 18.04 -30.28 11.69
CA ILE A 87 17.49 -31.04 12.82
C ILE A 87 16.23 -31.82 12.40
N ASN A 88 15.88 -31.73 11.11
CA ASN A 88 14.60 -32.08 10.52
C ASN A 88 13.39 -31.44 11.25
N PRO A 89 12.83 -30.33 10.74
CA PRO A 89 13.05 -29.73 9.43
C PRO A 89 14.46 -29.14 9.20
N GLY A 90 14.92 -29.14 7.95
CA GLY A 90 16.15 -28.47 7.54
C GLY A 90 15.85 -27.09 6.97
N VAL A 91 16.47 -26.03 7.49
CA VAL A 91 16.22 -24.64 7.05
C VAL A 91 17.51 -23.85 6.87
N GLU A 92 17.47 -22.85 6.00
CA GLU A 92 18.52 -21.87 5.75
C GLU A 92 18.03 -20.47 6.15
N LEU A 93 18.84 -19.78 6.96
CA LEU A 93 18.61 -18.44 7.48
C LEU A 93 19.62 -17.48 6.88
N GLY A 94 19.16 -16.49 6.11
CA GLY A 94 20.00 -15.39 5.65
C GLY A 94 19.96 -14.24 6.65
N ILE A 95 21.14 -13.78 7.05
CA ILE A 95 21.36 -12.77 8.08
C ILE A 95 21.87 -11.50 7.41
N GLY A 96 21.27 -10.34 7.70
CA GLY A 96 21.76 -9.04 7.28
C GLY A 96 22.94 -8.56 8.15
N GLU A 97 23.60 -7.48 7.75
CA GLU A 97 24.75 -6.91 8.49
C GLU A 97 24.39 -6.52 9.94
N ASP A 98 23.12 -6.21 10.22
CA ASP A 98 22.62 -5.87 11.55
C ASP A 98 22.32 -7.09 12.43
N GLY A 99 22.65 -8.30 11.97
CA GLY A 99 22.43 -9.55 12.69
C GLY A 99 20.98 -10.05 12.67
N LYS A 100 20.11 -9.45 11.83
CA LYS A 100 18.71 -9.84 11.73
C LYS A 100 18.45 -10.73 10.52
N ILE A 101 17.43 -11.57 10.63
CA ILE A 101 17.02 -12.46 9.54
C ILE A 101 16.32 -11.67 8.44
N ILE A 102 16.84 -11.79 7.22
CA ILE A 102 16.26 -11.19 6.02
C ILE A 102 15.71 -12.24 5.04
N SER A 103 16.15 -13.49 5.14
CA SER A 103 15.59 -14.62 4.37
C SER A 103 15.50 -15.90 5.21
N LEU A 104 14.50 -16.72 4.89
CA LEU A 104 14.28 -18.05 5.45
C LEU A 104 13.85 -18.97 4.32
N ARG A 105 14.55 -20.09 4.13
CA ARG A 105 14.28 -21.07 3.07
C ARG A 105 14.33 -22.49 3.62
N GLY A 106 13.41 -23.35 3.19
CA GLY A 106 13.48 -24.78 3.48
C GLY A 106 14.60 -25.46 2.69
N LEU A 107 15.37 -26.33 3.34
CA LEU A 107 16.36 -27.21 2.70
C LEU A 107 15.76 -28.58 2.34
N ASN A 108 14.63 -28.93 2.94
CA ASN A 108 13.86 -30.13 2.67
C ASN A 108 12.36 -29.83 2.78
N LYS A 109 11.51 -30.81 2.46
CA LYS A 109 10.04 -30.65 2.47
C LYS A 109 9.51 -30.16 3.81
N ASP A 110 9.92 -30.80 4.90
CA ASP A 110 9.53 -30.41 6.26
C ASP A 110 9.99 -28.96 6.57
N GLY A 111 11.14 -28.56 6.04
CA GLY A 111 11.70 -27.21 6.14
C GLY A 111 10.95 -26.15 5.34
N GLU A 112 10.44 -26.50 4.17
CA GLU A 112 9.54 -25.61 3.41
C GLU A 112 8.23 -25.41 4.19
N GLU A 113 7.65 -26.48 4.73
CA GLU A 113 6.46 -26.41 5.57
C GLU A 113 6.71 -25.57 6.85
N LEU A 114 7.89 -25.69 7.46
CA LEU A 114 8.29 -24.82 8.58
C LEU A 114 8.46 -23.36 8.14
N ALA A 115 9.14 -23.11 7.02
CA ALA A 115 9.39 -21.76 6.52
C ALA A 115 8.08 -21.01 6.21
N ASP A 116 7.09 -21.71 5.65
CA ASP A 116 5.77 -21.17 5.32
C ASP A 116 4.89 -20.96 6.55
N SER A 117 5.00 -21.84 7.56
CA SER A 117 4.20 -21.75 8.79
C SER A 117 4.77 -20.76 9.81
N LEU A 118 6.08 -20.54 9.82
CA LEU A 118 6.74 -19.63 10.74
C LEU A 118 6.38 -18.18 10.41
N LYS A 119 5.71 -17.50 11.35
CA LYS A 119 5.32 -16.08 11.20
C LYS A 119 6.22 -15.18 12.01
N GLY A 120 6.46 -13.97 11.49
CA GLY A 120 7.18 -12.91 12.20
C GLY A 120 8.67 -13.22 12.40
N TRP A 121 9.30 -14.01 11.54
CA TRP A 121 10.74 -14.24 11.56
C TRP A 121 11.52 -13.09 10.89
N LYS A 122 10.91 -12.39 9.92
CA LYS A 122 11.58 -11.35 9.14
C LYS A 122 11.93 -10.16 10.03
N ASN A 123 13.15 -9.66 9.89
CA ASN A 123 13.71 -8.55 10.66
C ASN A 123 13.76 -8.84 12.18
N GLN A 124 13.86 -10.11 12.57
CA GLN A 124 14.11 -10.52 13.96
C GLN A 124 15.58 -10.89 14.15
N PRO A 125 16.10 -10.78 15.39
CA PRO A 125 17.41 -11.31 15.76
C PRO A 125 17.56 -12.80 15.44
N LEU A 126 18.77 -13.22 15.05
CA LEU A 126 19.10 -14.62 14.73
C LEU A 126 18.73 -15.59 15.87
N ASP A 127 19.11 -15.27 17.10
CA ASP A 127 18.86 -16.07 18.29
C ASP A 127 17.37 -16.35 18.51
N TYR A 128 16.53 -15.34 18.32
CA TYR A 128 15.07 -15.47 18.42
C TYR A 128 14.48 -16.43 17.38
N VAL A 129 14.92 -16.34 16.13
CA VAL A 129 14.41 -17.20 15.05
C VAL A 129 14.96 -18.62 15.18
N LEU A 130 16.23 -18.75 15.55
CA LEU A 130 16.90 -20.02 15.77
C LEU A 130 16.23 -20.82 16.90
N ASP A 131 15.91 -20.16 18.02
CA ASP A 131 15.19 -20.78 19.14
C ASP A 131 13.82 -21.33 18.69
N LYS A 132 13.08 -20.56 17.88
CA LYS A 132 11.82 -21.05 17.30
C LYS A 132 12.00 -22.28 16.42
N VAL A 133 12.99 -22.26 15.52
CA VAL A 133 13.28 -23.41 14.65
C VAL A 133 13.61 -24.64 15.48
N ILE A 134 14.49 -24.51 16.47
CA ILE A 134 14.89 -25.60 17.36
C ILE A 134 13.68 -26.11 18.18
N SER A 135 12.86 -25.21 18.72
CA SER A 135 11.69 -25.58 19.52
C SER A 135 10.69 -26.46 18.77
N VAL A 136 10.54 -26.25 17.45
CA VAL A 136 9.66 -27.06 16.59
C VAL A 136 10.29 -28.44 16.30
N SER A 137 11.61 -28.50 16.14
CA SER A 137 12.33 -29.75 15.88
C SER A 137 12.38 -30.68 17.09
N LEU A 138 12.48 -30.14 18.32
CA LEU A 138 12.62 -30.92 19.56
C LEU A 138 11.39 -31.79 19.91
N THR A 139 10.23 -31.55 19.29
CA THR A 139 9.04 -32.41 19.43
C THR A 139 9.20 -33.80 18.79
N ASN A 140 10.18 -33.97 17.90
CA ASN A 140 10.47 -35.23 17.20
C ASN A 140 11.85 -35.77 17.63
N SER A 141 11.92 -36.47 18.78
CA SER A 141 13.08 -37.25 19.29
C SER A 141 14.38 -37.14 18.46
N THR A 142 15.15 -36.06 18.61
CA THR A 142 16.29 -35.82 17.70
C THR A 142 17.64 -36.10 18.36
N LYS A 143 18.48 -36.81 17.61
CA LYS A 143 19.76 -37.42 18.03
C LYS A 143 21.00 -36.66 17.56
N GLU A 144 20.87 -35.59 16.77
CA GLU A 144 22.01 -34.81 16.28
C GLU A 144 21.53 -33.46 15.72
N ILE A 145 22.25 -32.37 15.99
CA ILE A 145 21.98 -31.03 15.44
C ILE A 145 23.20 -30.63 14.60
N THR A 146 23.01 -30.46 13.29
CA THR A 146 24.07 -29.95 12.40
C THR A 146 23.81 -28.50 12.05
N ILE A 147 24.76 -27.62 12.37
CA ILE A 147 24.74 -26.21 12.01
C ILE A 147 25.91 -25.92 11.07
N THR A 148 25.61 -25.51 9.85
CA THR A 148 26.61 -25.16 8.83
C THR A 148 26.53 -23.67 8.54
N THR A 149 27.65 -22.97 8.60
CA THR A 149 27.72 -21.56 8.19
C THR A 149 28.22 -21.50 6.76
N VAL A 150 27.48 -20.82 5.89
CA VAL A 150 27.85 -20.59 4.50
C VAL A 150 28.13 -19.09 4.35
N ASN A 151 29.40 -18.73 4.14
CA ASN A 151 29.78 -17.36 3.82
C ASN A 151 29.31 -17.03 2.40
N GLY A 152 28.52 -15.97 2.26
CA GLY A 152 27.98 -15.52 0.97
C GLY A 152 29.02 -14.87 0.05
N THR A 153 30.26 -14.74 0.49
CA THR A 153 31.37 -14.17 -0.29
C THR A 153 32.56 -15.11 -0.23
N GLU A 154 33.13 -15.41 -1.39
CA GLU A 154 34.36 -16.19 -1.60
C GLU A 154 35.63 -15.46 -1.09
N THR A 155 35.54 -14.83 0.08
CA THR A 155 36.65 -14.19 0.78
C THR A 155 36.69 -14.72 2.20
N ASP A 156 37.70 -15.55 2.46
CA ASP A 156 38.11 -16.02 3.77
C ASP A 156 38.25 -14.82 4.74
N LEU A 157 37.29 -14.65 5.64
CA LEU A 157 37.47 -13.84 6.84
C LEU A 157 37.03 -14.65 8.07
N PRO A 158 37.94 -14.92 9.02
CA PRO A 158 37.68 -15.80 10.15
C PRO A 158 36.78 -15.12 11.18
N LEU A 159 35.60 -15.71 11.41
CA LEU A 159 34.61 -15.34 12.44
C LEU A 159 35.07 -15.69 13.87
N GLU A 160 36.35 -15.50 14.20
CA GLU A 160 36.87 -15.81 15.54
C GLU A 160 36.68 -14.71 16.57
N ARG A 161 36.12 -13.53 16.24
CA ARG A 161 36.30 -12.36 17.11
C ARG A 161 35.16 -11.92 18.04
N ARG A 162 34.03 -12.62 18.22
CA ARG A 162 33.01 -12.16 19.21
C ARG A 162 32.28 -13.23 20.03
N LEU A 163 32.97 -14.27 20.50
CA LEU A 163 32.46 -15.14 21.58
C LEU A 163 33.27 -15.10 22.88
N LYS A 164 33.99 -13.99 23.13
CA LYS A 164 34.47 -13.65 24.47
C LYS A 164 33.75 -12.41 24.95
N LEU A 165 32.68 -12.61 25.74
CA LEU A 165 32.27 -11.79 26.89
C LEU A 165 30.83 -12.15 27.25
N CYS A 166 30.70 -13.13 28.15
CA CYS A 166 29.77 -13.12 29.27
C CYS A 166 30.24 -14.22 30.22
N HIS A 167 30.95 -13.80 31.26
CA HIS A 167 31.11 -14.56 32.50
C HIS A 167 30.11 -13.99 33.49
#